data_AF-A0A0L6WWR5-F1
#
_entry.id   AF-A0A0L6WWR5-F1
#
_cell.length_a   1.000
_cell.length_b   1.000
_cell.length_c   1.000
_cell.angle_alpha   90.00
_cell.angle_beta   90.00
_cell.angle_gamma   90.00
#
_symmetry.space_group_name_H-M   'P 1'
#
loop_
_entity.id
_entity.type
_entity.pdbx_description
1 polymer ?
#
loop_
_entity_poly.entity_id
_entity_poly.type
_entity_poly.pdbx_seq_one_letter_code
_entity_poly.pdbx_strand_id
1 'polypeptide(L)' 'MINLVLCYQNHVEYTIFAVTTLGRQDIILDFTCLHKHNSKVDWTKREGTMSRCPQKCSICAAEDREECWA' A
#
# COMPACT_ATOMS: atom_id res chain seq x y z
N MET A 1 -15.38 7.99 -5.43
CA MET A 1 -14.57 6.98 -4.71
C MET A 1 -14.39 5.79 -5.64
N ILE A 2 -13.23 5.13 -5.64
CA ILE A 2 -12.94 3.95 -6.46
C ILE A 2 -12.30 2.84 -5.60
N ASN A 3 -12.57 1.59 -5.93
CA ASN A 3 -11.90 0.44 -5.33
C ASN A 3 -10.63 0.13 -6.13
N LEU A 4 -9.49 0.10 -5.46
CA LEU A 4 -8.21 -0.29 -6.05
C LEU A 4 -7.57 -1.42 -5.24
N VAL A 5 -6.77 -2.23 -5.92
CA VAL A 5 -5.87 -3.18 -5.27
C VAL A 5 -4.52 -2.49 -5.09
N LEU A 6 -4.12 -2.28 -3.84
CA LEU A 6 -2.82 -1.74 -3.49
C LEU A 6 -1.84 -2.90 -3.29
N CYS A 7 -0.85 -3.00 -4.19
CA CYS A 7 0.26 -3.93 -4.06
C CYS A 7 1.53 -3.15 -3.72
N TYR A 8 2.14 -3.46 -2.58
CA TYR A 8 3.39 -2.83 -2.14
C TYR A 8 4.26 -3.83 -1.39
N GLN A 9 5.47 -4.09 -1.90
CA GLN A 9 6.33 -5.18 -1.39
C GLN A 9 5.52 -6.48 -1.35
N ASN A 10 5.49 -7.13 -0.18
CA ASN A 10 4.85 -8.42 0.02
C ASN A 10 3.41 -8.28 0.58
N HIS A 11 2.73 -7.19 0.21
CA HIS A 11 1.45 -6.78 0.76
C HIS A 11 0.45 -6.46 -0.35
N VAL A 12 -0.72 -7.11 -0.29
CA VAL A 12 -1.86 -6.84 -1.16
C VAL A 12 -3.10 -6.50 -0.33
N GLU A 13 -3.72 -5.36 -0.61
CA GLU A 13 -4.97 -4.95 0.02
C GLU A 13 -5.95 -4.29 -0.96
N TYR A 14 -7.23 -4.64 -0.84
CA TYR A 14 -8.33 -3.90 -1.46
C TYR A 14 -8.66 -2.67 -0.61
N THR A 15 -8.58 -1.48 -1.22
CA THR A 15 -8.84 -0.23 -0.53
C THR A 15 -9.65 0.74 -1.39
N ILE A 16 -10.40 1.62 -0.72
CA ILE A 16 -11.22 2.64 -1.37
C ILE A 16 -10.44 3.95 -1.36
N PHE A 17 -10.24 4.53 -2.55
CA PHE A 17 -9.65 5.86 -2.70
C PHE A 17 -10.69 6.91 -3.07
N ALA A 18 -10.53 8.11 -2.52
CA ALA A 18 -11.18 9.30 -3.05
C ALA A 18 -10.49 9.71 -4.37
N VAL A 19 -11.28 10.10 -5.37
CA VAL A 19 -10.76 10.55 -6.66
C VAL A 19 -10.75 12.07 -6.66
N THR A 20 -9.59 12.67 -6.87
CA THR A 20 -9.41 14.11 -6.96
C THR A 20 -8.17 14.43 -7.80
N THR A 21 -7.99 15.68 -8.19
CA THR A 21 -6.78 16.16 -8.85
C THR A 21 -5.64 16.27 -7.84
N LEU A 22 -4.68 15.36 -7.92
CA LEU A 22 -3.53 15.28 -6.99
C LEU A 22 -2.28 16.03 -7.49
N GLY A 23 -2.33 16.66 -8.66
CA GLY A 23 -1.19 17.38 -9.22
C GLY A 23 -0.11 16.43 -9.74
N ARG A 24 1.04 16.36 -9.07
CA ARG A 24 2.19 15.54 -9.50
C ARG A 24 2.18 14.12 -8.94
N GLN A 25 1.30 13.84 -7.97
CA GLN A 25 1.20 12.55 -7.33
C GLN A 25 0.09 11.72 -7.98
N ASP A 26 0.34 10.43 -8.19
CA ASP A 26 -0.68 9.52 -8.70
C ASP A 26 -1.61 9.03 -7.58
N ILE A 27 -1.06 8.79 -6.38
CA ILE A 27 -1.76 8.26 -5.21
C ILE A 27 -1.19 8.90 -3.94
N ILE A 28 -2.08 9.25 -3.00
CA ILE A 28 -1.71 9.61 -1.63
C ILE A 28 -2.27 8.55 -0.68
N LEU A 29 -1.41 7.97 0.15
CA LEU A 29 -1.82 7.05 1.22
C LEU A 29 -2.14 7.84 2.49
N ASP A 30 -3.32 7.61 3.03
CA ASP A 30 -3.75 8.28 4.26
C ASP A 30 -3.00 7.75 5.51
N PHE A 31 -2.91 8.59 6.54
CA PHE A 31 -2.31 8.24 7.83
C PHE A 31 -2.95 6.99 8.44
N THR A 32 -4.27 6.82 8.29
CA THR A 32 -4.98 5.63 8.80
C THR A 32 -4.40 4.34 8.23
N CYS A 33 -4.04 4.35 6.94
CA CYS A 33 -3.37 3.23 6.28
C CYS A 33 -1.98 3.00 6.90
N LEU A 34 -1.16 4.04 6.98
CA LEU A 34 0.21 3.95 7.51
C LEU A 34 0.25 3.43 8.96
N HIS A 35 -0.63 3.98 9.82
CA HIS A 35 -0.72 3.58 11.22
C HIS A 35 -1.14 2.11 11.36
N LYS A 36 -2.14 1.69 10.59
CA LYS A 36 -2.63 0.31 10.58
C LYS A 36 -1.55 -0.71 10.15
N HIS A 37 -0.69 -0.33 9.21
CA HIS A 37 0.43 -1.15 8.74
C HIS A 37 1.74 -0.96 9.51
N ASN A 38 1.71 -0.13 10.56
CA ASN A 38 2.88 0.24 11.35
C ASN A 38 4.08 0.60 10.44
N SER A 39 3.85 1.53 9.52
CA SER A 39 4.85 1.89 8.52
C SER A 39 6.09 2.51 9.17
N LYS A 40 7.27 2.12 8.70
CA LYS A 40 8.53 2.84 8.97
C LYS A 40 8.98 3.52 7.71
N VAL A 41 9.26 4.82 7.80
CA VAL A 41 9.77 5.62 6.69
C VAL A 41 11.23 5.95 6.95
N ASP A 42 12.10 5.52 6.06
CA ASP A 42 13.49 5.96 6.00
C ASP A 42 13.58 7.13 5.01
N TRP A 43 13.65 8.36 5.54
CA TRP A 43 13.74 9.58 4.73
C TRP A 43 15.07 9.73 4.00
N THR A 44 16.13 9.07 4.48
CA THR A 44 17.47 9.11 3.86
C THR A 44 17.47 8.26 2.61
N LYS A 45 16.91 7.04 2.70
CA LYS A 45 16.77 6.12 1.57
C LYS A 45 15.56 6.42 0.70
N ARG A 46 14.63 7.24 1.19
CA ARG A 46 13.31 7.50 0.59
C ARG A 46 12.50 6.21 0.43
N GLU A 47 12.59 5.33 1.42
CA GLU A 47 11.94 4.02 1.42
C GLU A 47 10.90 3.93 2.53
N GLY A 48 9.80 3.23 2.24
CA GLY A 48 8.80 2.84 3.23
C GLY A 48 8.86 1.33 3.48
N THR A 49 8.57 0.89 4.69
CA THR A 49 8.35 -0.54 4.98
C THR A 49 7.07 -0.70 5.78
N MET A 50 6.28 -1.71 5.44
CA MET A 50 5.06 -2.06 6.18
C MET A 50 5.39 -3.20 7.14
N SER A 51 5.73 -2.85 8.39
CA SER A 51 6.20 -3.87 9.35
C SER A 51 5.06 -4.74 9.93
N ARG A 52 3.80 -4.36 9.68
CA ARG A 52 2.60 -5.11 10.08
C ARG A 52 1.66 -5.31 8.89
N CYS A 53 1.25 -6.55 8.66
CA CYS A 53 0.20 -6.93 7.70
C CYS A 53 -1.03 -7.40 8.51
N PRO A 54 -2.12 -6.62 8.61
CA PRO A 54 -3.36 -7.09 9.19
C PRO A 54 -3.93 -8.28 8.41
N GLN A 55 -4.63 -9.21 9.08
CA GLN A 55 -5.21 -10.41 8.43
C GLN A 55 -6.24 -10.10 7.34
N LYS A 56 -6.83 -8.90 7.34
CA LYS A 56 -7.75 -8.46 6.29
C LYS A 56 -7.06 -8.08 4.97
N CYS A 57 -5.73 -8.07 4.95
CA CYS A 57 -4.95 -7.91 3.73
C CYS A 57 -4.95 -9.27 3.03
N SER A 58 -5.48 -9.31 1.82
CA SER A 58 -5.93 -10.54 1.18
C SER A 58 -4.79 -11.52 0.89
N ILE A 59 -3.56 -11.02 0.68
CA ILE A 59 -2.40 -11.86 0.35
C ILE A 59 -1.13 -11.20 0.92
N CYS A 60 -0.61 -11.72 2.03
CA CYS A 60 0.81 -11.55 2.39
C CYS A 60 1.51 -12.88 2.05
N ALA A 61 1.73 -13.17 0.77
CA ALA A 61 2.39 -14.41 0.35
C ALA A 61 3.89 -14.19 0.44
N ALA A 62 4.60 -14.88 1.34
CA ALA A 62 6.07 -14.89 1.42
C ALA A 62 6.75 -15.50 0.18
N GLU A 63 6.08 -15.50 -0.96
CA GLU A 63 6.50 -16.18 -2.17
C GLU A 63 6.33 -15.25 -3.36
N ASP A 64 7.45 -15.18 -4.08
CA ASP A 64 7.77 -14.57 -5.36
C ASP A 64 6.73 -14.87 -6.43
N ARG A 65 5.54 -14.29 -6.29
CA ARG A 65 4.54 -14.26 -7.36
C ARG A 65 4.65 -12.93 -8.06
N GLU A 66 5.40 -12.98 -9.16
CA GLU A 66 5.08 -12.26 -10.38
C GLU A 66 3.54 -12.06 -10.46
N GLU A 67 3.14 -10.82 -10.74
CA GLU A 67 1.77 -10.39 -11.07
C GLU A 67 0.84 -9.97 -9.92
N CYS A 68 0.95 -8.68 -9.55
CA CYS A 68 -0.25 -7.83 -9.48
C CYS A 68 -0.46 -7.13 -10.86
N TRP A 69 -0.59 -7.97 -11.89
CA TRP A 69 -1.06 -7.82 -13.29
C TRP A 69 -0.78 -6.53 -14.09
N ALA A 70 -0.43 -6.75 -15.37
CA ALA A 70 -0.53 -5.79 -16.47
C ALA A 70 -1.93 -5.15 -16.59
#